data_AF-A0AA37VQF5-F1
#
_entry.id   AF-A0AA37VQF5-F1
#
_cell.length_a   1.000
_cell.length_b   1.000
_cell.length_c   1.000
_cell.angle_alpha   90.00
_cell.angle_beta   90.00
_cell.angle_gamma   90.00
#
_symmetry.space_group_name_H-M   'P 1'
#
loop_
_entity.id
_entity.type
_entity.pdbx_description
1 polymer ?
#
loop_
_entity_poly.entity_id
_entity_poly.type
_entity_poly.pdbx_seq_one_letter_code
_entity_poly.pdbx_strand_id
1 'polypeptide(L)'
;MATTARAAAPVLSAILAVAAMLFAPTANAAGMRIGNYVVLTDRWNDHSWIWSITHSCKNDPECGTYFVDPIIAPATDNLNVLAIPRPPKSQKFQNTAFYDNGRYTLTVDVIDGVRCIGFNLPSHDVYSWDATTLGGTIVSTYDAGCYGAPAGTSTYSFSLQRY
;
A
#
# COMPACT_ATOMS: atom_id res chain seq x y z
N MET A 1 28.12 -51.15 -24.18
CA MET A 1 28.46 -49.86 -23.52
C MET A 1 27.65 -48.76 -24.19
N ALA A 2 27.11 -47.85 -23.39
CA ALA A 2 25.96 -46.99 -23.66
C ALA A 2 26.22 -45.81 -24.60
N THR A 3 25.20 -45.39 -25.38
CA THR A 3 25.04 -43.98 -25.81
C THR A 3 23.62 -43.72 -26.33
N THR A 4 22.66 -43.48 -25.43
CA THR A 4 21.33 -42.90 -25.75
C THR A 4 20.89 -41.96 -24.63
N ALA A 5 21.68 -40.93 -24.32
CA ALA A 5 21.37 -40.01 -23.22
C ALA A 5 21.52 -38.52 -23.56
N ARG A 6 21.75 -38.13 -24.83
CA ARG A 6 21.99 -36.72 -25.18
C ARG A 6 20.80 -35.92 -25.72
N ALA A 7 19.70 -36.58 -26.12
CA ALA A 7 18.52 -35.89 -26.67
C ALA A 7 17.39 -35.66 -25.63
N ALA A 8 17.46 -36.28 -24.45
CA ALA A 8 16.38 -36.22 -23.45
C ALA A 8 16.35 -34.91 -22.65
N ALA A 9 17.50 -34.24 -22.49
CA ALA A 9 17.63 -33.03 -21.68
C ALA A 9 16.82 -31.82 -22.20
N PRO A 10 16.88 -31.41 -23.48
CA PRO A 10 16.15 -30.23 -23.95
C PRO A 10 14.63 -30.43 -23.97
N VAL A 11 14.17 -31.67 -24.23
CA VAL A 11 12.74 -32.02 -24.22
C VAL A 11 12.19 -31.95 -22.80
N LEU A 12 12.93 -32.45 -21.82
CA LEU A 12 12.52 -32.39 -20.41
C LEU A 12 12.44 -30.93 -19.92
N SER A 13 13.42 -30.09 -20.27
CA SER A 13 13.39 -28.66 -19.92
C SER A 13 12.22 -27.91 -20.55
N ALA A 14 11.88 -28.21 -21.81
CA ALA A 14 10.74 -27.59 -22.49
C ALA A 14 9.40 -28.00 -21.83
N ILE A 15 9.26 -29.27 -21.45
CA ILE A 15 8.07 -29.77 -20.74
C ILE A 15 7.94 -29.11 -19.37
N LEU A 16 9.03 -28.97 -18.60
CA LEU A 16 8.98 -28.27 -17.32
C LEU A 16 8.64 -26.78 -17.45
N ALA A 17 9.14 -26.10 -18.48
CA ALA A 17 8.82 -24.69 -18.73
C ALA A 17 7.33 -24.49 -19.08
N VAL A 18 6.77 -25.37 -19.91
CA VAL A 18 5.33 -25.34 -20.25
C VAL A 18 4.47 -25.68 -19.04
N ALA A 19 4.86 -26.68 -18.25
CA ALA A 19 4.17 -27.00 -17.00
C ALA A 19 4.21 -25.82 -16.01
N ALA A 20 5.35 -25.13 -15.87
CA ALA A 20 5.47 -23.95 -15.02
C ALA A 20 4.55 -22.80 -15.46
N MET A 21 4.28 -22.64 -16.77
CA MET A 21 3.33 -21.65 -17.27
C MET A 21 1.87 -22.06 -17.05
N LEU A 22 1.55 -23.35 -17.11
CA LEU A 22 0.19 -23.87 -16.89
C LEU A 22 -0.19 -23.91 -15.40
N PHE A 23 0.79 -24.08 -14.52
CA PHE A 23 0.62 -24.07 -13.06
C PHE A 23 1.12 -22.79 -12.41
N ALA A 24 1.54 -21.79 -13.20
CA ALA A 24 1.71 -20.46 -12.68
C ALA A 24 0.36 -20.05 -12.08
N PRO A 25 0.29 -19.70 -10.79
CA PRO A 25 -0.95 -19.20 -10.23
C PRO A 25 -1.40 -18.05 -11.13
N THR A 26 -2.58 -18.18 -11.72
CA THR A 26 -3.25 -17.00 -12.26
C THR A 26 -3.35 -16.07 -11.07
N ALA A 27 -2.63 -14.95 -11.13
CA ALA A 27 -2.88 -13.84 -10.25
C ALA A 27 -4.29 -13.37 -10.56
N ASN A 28 -5.27 -14.08 -10.01
CA ASN A 28 -6.56 -13.52 -9.73
C ASN A 28 -6.18 -12.40 -8.78
N ALA A 29 -6.17 -11.19 -9.33
CA ALA A 29 -6.16 -9.95 -8.59
C ALA A 29 -7.39 -9.94 -7.66
N ALA A 30 -7.38 -10.79 -6.65
CA ALA A 30 -8.23 -10.62 -5.49
C ALA A 30 -7.64 -9.39 -4.81
N GLY A 31 -8.16 -8.21 -5.20
CA GLY A 31 -7.84 -6.96 -4.54
C GLY A 31 -8.00 -7.11 -3.03
N MET A 32 -7.30 -6.25 -2.31
CA MET A 32 -7.40 -6.21 -0.85
C MET A 32 -8.87 -6.09 -0.45
N ARG A 33 -9.31 -6.90 0.52
CA ARG A 33 -10.69 -6.86 1.00
C ARG A 33 -11.00 -5.50 1.65
N ILE A 34 -12.22 -5.00 1.47
CA ILE A 34 -12.70 -3.86 2.24
C ILE A 34 -12.78 -4.20 3.73
N GLY A 35 -12.58 -3.19 4.58
CA GLY A 35 -12.61 -3.36 6.03
C GLY A 35 -11.64 -2.42 6.76
N ASN A 36 -11.49 -2.67 8.06
CA ASN A 36 -10.56 -1.91 8.88
C ASN A 36 -9.24 -2.65 9.02
N TYR A 37 -8.14 -1.91 8.96
CA TYR A 37 -6.79 -2.45 9.02
C TYR A 37 -5.94 -1.64 10.00
N VAL A 38 -5.23 -2.32 10.89
CA VAL A 38 -4.14 -1.72 11.65
C VAL A 38 -2.96 -1.51 10.70
N VAL A 39 -2.40 -0.30 10.72
CA VAL A 39 -1.13 -0.01 10.05
C VAL A 39 0.02 -0.32 11.01
N LEU A 40 0.78 -1.37 10.68
CA LEU A 40 2.00 -1.74 11.39
C LEU A 40 3.17 -1.10 10.65
N THR A 41 3.88 -0.17 11.25
CA THR A 41 4.97 0.56 10.58
C THR A 41 6.06 0.96 11.57
N ASP A 42 7.28 1.09 11.06
CA ASP A 42 8.45 1.64 11.76
C ASP A 42 8.53 3.17 11.67
N ARG A 43 7.62 3.82 10.92
CA ARG A 43 7.60 5.28 10.78
C ARG A 43 7.24 6.00 12.07
N TRP A 44 6.30 5.46 12.84
CA TRP A 44 5.78 6.09 14.05
C TRP A 44 5.87 5.12 15.23
N ASN A 45 6.49 5.58 16.31
CA ASN A 45 6.64 4.81 17.55
C ASN A 45 5.69 5.28 18.66
N ASP A 46 4.97 6.39 18.47
CA ASP A 46 4.18 7.04 19.50
C ASP A 46 2.67 7.08 19.19
N HIS A 47 2.26 6.58 18.03
CA HIS A 47 0.87 6.41 17.62
C HIS A 47 0.73 5.34 16.55
N SER A 48 -0.50 4.86 16.37
CA SER A 48 -0.86 3.92 15.31
C SER A 48 -2.04 4.46 14.52
N TRP A 49 -2.29 3.84 13.37
CA TRP A 49 -3.43 4.17 12.53
C TRP A 49 -4.32 2.95 12.36
N ILE A 50 -5.63 3.18 12.35
CA ILE A 50 -6.58 2.30 11.69
C ILE A 50 -6.90 2.91 10.34
N TRP A 51 -6.70 2.16 9.27
CA TRP A 51 -7.22 2.51 7.97
C TRP A 51 -8.58 1.86 7.79
N SER A 52 -9.60 2.70 7.55
CA SER A 52 -10.89 2.24 7.09
C SER A 52 -10.89 2.25 5.57
N ILE A 53 -10.95 1.05 4.98
CA ILE A 53 -10.79 0.80 3.56
C ILE A 53 -12.15 0.45 2.96
N THR A 54 -12.54 1.22 1.95
CA THR A 54 -13.79 1.07 1.20
C THR A 54 -13.52 1.16 -0.30
N HIS A 55 -14.50 0.86 -1.14
CA HIS A 55 -14.37 1.11 -2.57
C HIS A 55 -14.24 2.62 -2.83
N SER A 56 -13.41 2.97 -3.82
CA SER A 56 -13.37 4.35 -4.29
C SER A 56 -14.63 4.67 -5.11
N CYS A 57 -15.14 5.89 -4.97
CA CYS A 57 -16.28 6.40 -5.71
C CYS A 57 -15.79 7.11 -6.99
N LYS A 58 -14.81 6.50 -7.67
CA LYS A 58 -14.09 7.09 -8.82
C LYS A 58 -13.35 8.37 -8.42
N ASN A 59 -13.67 9.51 -9.06
CA ASN A 59 -13.00 10.80 -8.85
C ASN A 59 -13.77 11.71 -7.88
N ASP A 60 -14.69 11.15 -7.09
CA ASP A 60 -15.47 11.93 -6.14
C ASP A 60 -14.65 12.22 -4.87
N PRO A 61 -14.32 13.50 -4.59
CA PRO A 61 -13.54 13.87 -3.40
C PRO A 61 -14.31 13.67 -2.09
N GLU A 62 -15.64 13.51 -2.14
CA GLU A 62 -16.49 13.27 -0.97
C GLU A 62 -16.75 11.77 -0.73
N CYS A 63 -16.14 10.88 -1.52
CA CYS A 63 -16.29 9.44 -1.35
C CYS A 63 -15.94 8.99 0.06
N GLY A 64 -16.78 8.16 0.70
CA GLY A 64 -16.48 7.66 2.04
C GLY A 64 -16.62 8.68 3.16
N THR A 65 -17.15 9.86 2.85
CA THR A 65 -17.70 10.79 3.84
C THR A 65 -19.16 10.45 4.14
N TYR A 66 -19.79 11.18 5.06
CA TYR A 66 -21.21 11.00 5.37
C TYR A 66 -22.14 11.40 4.21
N PHE A 67 -21.64 12.09 3.19
CA PHE A 67 -22.43 12.54 2.04
C PHE A 67 -22.51 11.49 0.92
N VAL A 68 -21.51 10.62 0.80
CA VAL A 68 -21.41 9.60 -0.25
C VAL A 68 -21.08 8.26 0.37
N ASP A 69 -22.08 7.38 0.46
CA ASP A 69 -21.91 6.03 1.02
C ASP A 69 -21.07 5.15 0.08
N PRO A 70 -19.82 4.80 0.45
CA PRO A 70 -18.93 4.03 -0.38
C PRO A 70 -19.33 2.54 -0.41
N ILE A 71 -20.28 2.10 0.41
CA ILE A 71 -20.88 0.75 0.35
C ILE A 71 -21.86 0.65 -0.83
N ILE A 72 -22.49 1.77 -1.21
CA ILE A 72 -23.44 1.83 -2.32
C ILE A 72 -22.74 2.18 -3.64
N ALA A 73 -21.53 2.75 -3.57
CA ALA A 73 -20.72 3.01 -4.76
C ALA A 73 -20.38 1.70 -5.50
N PRO A 74 -20.40 1.70 -6.85
CA PRO A 74 -20.00 0.51 -7.61
C PRO A 74 -18.55 0.16 -7.28
N ALA A 75 -18.30 -1.11 -7.01
CA ALA A 75 -16.96 -1.61 -6.72
C ALA A 75 -15.99 -1.21 -7.83
N THR A 76 -14.93 -0.47 -7.45
CA THR A 76 -13.76 -0.23 -8.30
C THR A 76 -12.57 -0.97 -7.71
N ASP A 77 -11.54 -1.19 -8.54
CA ASP A 77 -10.28 -1.73 -8.07
C ASP A 77 -9.53 -0.74 -7.17
N ASN A 78 -9.71 0.57 -7.39
CA ASN A 78 -9.21 1.63 -6.50
C ASN A 78 -9.93 1.62 -5.14
N LEU A 79 -9.21 2.04 -4.10
CA LEU A 79 -9.72 2.09 -2.73
C LEU A 79 -9.80 3.51 -2.22
N ASN A 80 -10.80 3.80 -1.41
CA ASN A 80 -10.79 4.97 -0.54
C ASN A 80 -10.19 4.59 0.82
N VAL A 81 -9.16 5.33 1.23
CA VAL A 81 -8.41 5.08 2.47
C VAL A 81 -8.67 6.23 3.43
N LEU A 82 -9.42 5.97 4.51
CA LEU A 82 -9.57 6.91 5.63
C LEU A 82 -8.65 6.49 6.78
N ALA A 83 -7.69 7.34 7.13
CA ALA A 83 -6.76 7.08 8.22
C ALA A 83 -7.25 7.70 9.54
N ILE A 84 -7.49 6.82 10.52
CA ILE A 84 -8.00 7.15 11.84
C ILE A 84 -6.86 7.00 12.87
N PRO A 85 -6.39 8.11 13.47
CA PRO A 85 -5.25 8.09 14.38
C PRO A 85 -5.63 7.53 15.75
N ARG A 86 -4.71 6.78 16.36
CA ARG A 86 -4.81 6.28 17.74
C ARG A 86 -3.49 6.57 18.50
N PRO A 87 -3.49 7.45 19.52
CA PRO A 87 -4.59 8.31 19.96
C PRO A 87 -4.90 9.44 18.94
N PRO A 88 -6.01 10.19 19.08
CA PRO A 88 -6.43 11.21 18.12
C PRO A 88 -5.61 12.51 18.20
N LYS A 89 -4.27 12.39 18.16
CA LYS A 89 -3.30 13.49 18.22
C LYS A 89 -2.59 13.76 16.89
N SER A 90 -2.74 12.86 15.91
CA SER A 90 -2.14 12.98 14.57
C SER A 90 -3.19 13.39 13.54
N GLN A 91 -2.75 13.84 12.37
CA GLN A 91 -3.62 14.40 11.35
C GLN A 91 -4.34 13.35 10.52
N LYS A 92 -5.66 13.29 10.68
CA LYS A 92 -6.52 12.44 9.84
C LYS A 92 -6.28 12.79 8.37
N PHE A 93 -6.15 11.77 7.53
CA PHE A 93 -6.12 11.95 6.10
C PHE A 93 -7.10 10.99 5.43
N GLN A 94 -7.54 11.38 4.25
CA GLN A 94 -8.36 10.54 3.40
C GLN A 94 -7.97 10.78 1.95
N ASN A 95 -7.69 9.72 1.21
CA ASN A 95 -7.43 9.82 -0.23
C ASN A 95 -7.66 8.49 -0.96
N THR A 96 -7.67 8.55 -2.29
CA THR A 96 -7.77 7.38 -3.15
C THR A 96 -6.42 6.68 -3.28
N ALA A 97 -6.41 5.37 -3.04
CA ALA A 97 -5.35 4.48 -3.43
C ALA A 97 -5.63 3.89 -4.81
N PHE A 98 -4.76 4.20 -5.76
CA PHE A 98 -4.85 3.70 -7.13
C PHE A 98 -4.32 2.28 -7.22
N TYR A 99 -5.09 1.40 -7.85
CA TYR A 99 -4.70 0.03 -8.11
C TYR A 99 -4.09 -0.09 -9.50
N ASP A 100 -2.90 -0.68 -9.57
CA ASP A 100 -2.27 -1.08 -10.82
C ASP A 100 -1.47 -2.36 -10.62
N ASN A 101 -1.71 -3.35 -11.47
CA ASN A 101 -0.95 -4.60 -11.57
C ASN A 101 -0.63 -5.26 -10.21
N GLY A 102 -1.64 -5.50 -9.36
CA GLY A 102 -1.45 -6.16 -8.07
C GLY A 102 -0.99 -5.26 -6.93
N ARG A 103 -0.77 -3.97 -7.18
CA ARG A 103 -0.25 -3.03 -6.18
C ARG A 103 -1.15 -1.81 -6.03
N TYR A 104 -1.24 -1.31 -4.81
CA TYR A 104 -1.90 -0.04 -4.52
C TYR A 104 -0.86 1.05 -4.32
N THR A 105 -1.19 2.27 -4.73
CA THR A 105 -0.41 3.48 -4.45
C THR A 105 -1.32 4.57 -3.91
N LEU A 106 -0.99 5.09 -2.73
CA LEU A 106 -1.71 6.17 -2.05
C LEU A 106 -0.74 7.30 -1.78
N THR A 107 -1.13 8.52 -2.16
CA THR A 107 -0.35 9.73 -1.95
C THR A 107 -1.06 10.65 -0.98
N VAL A 108 -0.37 11.12 0.06
CA VAL A 108 -0.94 12.01 1.08
C VAL A 108 0.09 13.04 1.54
N ASP A 109 -0.38 14.26 1.79
CA ASP A 109 0.41 15.29 2.47
C ASP A 109 0.11 15.23 3.97
N VAL A 110 1.15 15.05 4.78
CA VAL A 110 1.03 14.89 6.24
C VAL A 110 1.69 16.09 6.90
N ILE A 111 0.88 17.01 7.42
CA ILE A 111 1.39 18.28 7.99
C ILE A 111 2.26 18.08 9.24
N ASP A 112 2.17 16.91 9.88
CA ASP A 112 2.99 16.49 11.02
C ASP A 112 3.92 15.31 10.69
N GLY A 113 4.31 15.21 9.42
CA GLY A 113 5.08 14.09 8.87
C GLY A 113 6.52 14.00 9.35
N VAL A 114 7.16 15.14 9.63
CA VAL A 114 8.45 15.23 10.32
C VAL A 114 8.21 15.75 11.72
N ARG A 115 8.53 14.95 12.74
CA ARG A 115 8.32 15.30 14.14
C ARG A 115 9.61 15.75 14.81
N CYS A 116 9.61 16.98 15.29
CA CYS A 116 10.73 17.61 15.98
C CYS A 116 10.37 17.86 17.45
N ILE A 117 11.37 18.11 18.30
CA ILE A 117 11.08 18.50 19.68
C ILE A 117 10.56 19.95 19.65
N GLY A 118 9.28 20.12 19.99
CA GLY A 118 8.61 21.41 20.10
C GLY A 118 7.84 21.89 18.87
N PHE A 119 7.96 21.20 17.73
CA PHE A 119 7.23 21.54 16.49
C PHE A 119 7.22 20.37 15.51
N ASN A 120 6.38 20.44 14.47
CA ASN A 120 6.36 19.49 13.37
C ASN A 120 6.51 20.21 12.03
N LEU A 121 6.95 19.49 11.00
CA LEU A 121 7.02 19.95 9.61
C LEU A 121 6.24 19.01 8.70
N PRO A 122 5.72 19.51 7.56
CA PRO A 122 5.00 18.69 6.60
C PRO A 122 5.92 17.70 5.88
N SER A 123 5.33 16.59 5.44
CA SER A 123 5.92 15.68 4.45
C SER A 123 4.91 15.33 3.36
N HIS A 124 5.42 14.93 2.21
CA HIS A 124 4.67 14.30 1.14
C HIS A 124 4.99 12.80 1.12
N ASP A 125 3.98 11.98 1.34
CA ASP A 125 4.13 10.55 1.54
C ASP A 125 3.49 9.75 0.41
N VAL A 126 4.26 8.82 -0.14
CA VAL A 126 3.78 7.84 -1.11
C VAL A 126 3.84 6.46 -0.47
N TYR A 127 2.66 5.93 -0.18
CA TYR A 127 2.46 4.56 0.27
C TYR A 127 2.32 3.66 -0.94
N SER A 128 3.01 2.53 -0.94
CA SER A 128 2.79 1.54 -1.98
C SER A 128 2.93 0.11 -1.46
N TRP A 129 1.89 -0.71 -1.65
CA TRP A 129 1.77 -2.04 -1.06
C TRP A 129 1.14 -3.05 -2.00
N ASP A 130 1.55 -4.30 -1.84
CA ASP A 130 1.02 -5.42 -2.60
C ASP A 130 -0.39 -5.80 -2.09
N ALA A 131 -1.32 -6.01 -3.02
CA ALA A 131 -2.73 -6.24 -2.72
C ALA A 131 -3.01 -7.58 -2.02
N THR A 132 -2.07 -8.55 -2.11
CA THR A 132 -2.25 -9.90 -1.56
C THR A 132 -1.59 -10.04 -0.20
N THR A 133 -0.31 -9.66 -0.11
CA THR A 133 0.51 -9.76 1.09
C THR A 133 0.25 -8.63 2.08
N LEU A 134 -0.33 -7.52 1.61
CA LEU A 134 -0.61 -6.31 2.38
C LEU A 134 0.64 -5.65 2.99
N GLY A 135 1.83 -6.03 2.51
CA GLY A 135 3.10 -5.43 2.87
C GLY A 135 3.52 -4.37 1.85
N GLY A 136 4.18 -3.31 2.31
CA GLY A 136 4.58 -2.20 1.48
C GLY A 136 5.61 -1.27 2.10
N THR A 137 5.81 -0.14 1.42
CA THR A 137 6.72 0.91 1.85
C THR A 137 6.05 2.27 1.84
N ILE A 138 6.52 3.16 2.71
CA ILE A 138 6.20 4.58 2.71
C ILE A 138 7.46 5.32 2.27
N VAL A 139 7.40 6.08 1.19
CA VAL A 139 8.45 7.03 0.82
C VAL A 139 7.97 8.41 1.24
N SER A 140 8.65 9.00 2.22
CA SER A 140 8.31 10.30 2.79
C SER A 140 9.34 11.33 2.35
N THR A 141 8.90 12.37 1.69
CA THR A 141 9.73 13.49 1.20
C THR A 141 9.37 14.77 1.96
N TYR A 142 10.37 15.59 2.28
CA TYR A 142 10.16 16.81 3.07
C TYR A 142 11.17 17.89 2.68
N ASP A 143 10.73 19.15 2.69
CA ASP A 143 11.52 20.30 2.26
C ASP A 143 12.53 20.77 3.32
N ALA A 144 12.34 20.36 4.58
CA ALA A 144 13.24 20.66 5.68
C ALA A 144 13.14 19.61 6.79
N GLY A 145 14.25 19.36 7.47
CA GLY A 145 14.31 18.57 8.69
C GLY A 145 14.33 19.43 9.96
N CYS A 146 14.38 18.75 11.12
CA CYS A 146 14.40 19.42 12.42
C CYS A 146 15.61 20.36 12.57
N TYR A 147 15.37 21.52 13.18
CA TYR A 147 16.39 22.54 13.47
C TYR A 147 17.13 23.08 12.23
N GLY A 148 16.44 23.15 11.09
CA GLY A 148 17.04 23.66 9.85
C GLY A 148 17.92 22.64 9.13
N ALA A 149 17.82 21.35 9.49
CA ALA A 149 18.38 20.28 8.68
C ALA A 149 17.80 20.35 7.25
N PRO A 150 18.56 19.93 6.23
CA PRO A 150 18.16 20.05 4.83
C PRO A 150 16.93 19.18 4.51
N ALA A 151 16.34 19.44 3.34
CA ALA A 151 15.36 18.57 2.71
C ALA A 151 15.87 17.13 2.61
N GLY A 152 14.95 16.17 2.59
CA GLY A 152 15.32 14.77 2.59
C GLY A 152 14.21 13.83 2.14
N THR A 153 14.57 12.55 2.11
CA THR A 153 13.67 11.45 1.82
C THR A 153 13.96 10.31 2.77
N SER A 154 12.92 9.80 3.41
CA SER A 154 12.97 8.66 4.31
C SER A 154 12.08 7.56 3.76
N THR A 155 12.57 6.31 3.81
CA THR A 155 11.77 5.14 3.42
C THR A 155 11.49 4.30 4.64
N TYR A 156 10.23 3.95 4.82
CA TYR A 156 9.71 3.16 5.94
C TYR A 156 9.06 1.89 5.42
N SER A 157 9.09 0.85 6.23
CA SER A 157 8.33 -0.36 5.97
C SER A 157 6.96 -0.28 6.64
N PHE A 158 5.95 -0.88 6.01
CA PHE A 158 4.67 -1.08 6.68
C PHE A 158 3.95 -2.33 6.20
N SER A 159 3.00 -2.79 7.02
CA SER A 159 2.03 -3.81 6.64
C SER A 159 0.64 -3.46 7.17
N LEU A 160 -0.38 -3.98 6.49
CA LEU A 160 -1.77 -3.84 6.90
C LEU A 160 -2.25 -5.16 7.48
N GLN A 161 -2.64 -5.13 8.75
CA GLN A 161 -3.25 -6.27 9.43
C GLN A 161 -4.73 -6.00 9.64
N ARG A 162 -5.60 -6.93 9.24
CA ARG A 162 -7.04 -6.76 9.41
C ARG A 162 -7.40 -6.60 10.90
N TYR A 163 -8.19 -5.58 11.21
CA TYR A 163 -8.64 -5.19 12.55
C TYR A 163 -10.00 -5.80 12.90
#